data_AF-A0A7W0YKM8-F1
#
_entry.id   AF-A0A7W0YKM8-F1
#
_cell.length_a   1.000
_cell.length_b   1.000
_cell.length_c   1.000
_cell.angle_alpha   90.00
_cell.angle_beta   90.00
_cell.angle_gamma   90.00
#
_symmetry.space_group_name_H-M   'P 1'
#
loop_
_entity.id
_entity.type
_entity.pdbx_description
1 polymer ?
#
loop_
_entity_poly.entity_id
_entity_poly.type
_entity_poly.pdbx_seq_one_letter_code
_entity_poly.pdbx_strand_id
1 'polypeptide(L)' 'MFISDFAIQRPIVTITAMVALVAFGIAALINLETDEFPDIQQPIIGVSILYPGAS' A
#
# COMPACT_ATOMS: atom_id res chain seq x y z
N MET A 1 -3.00 12.71 34.15
CA MET A 1 -2.70 12.79 32.71
C MET A 1 -3.43 11.64 32.02
N PHE A 2 -4.63 11.87 31.44
CA PHE A 2 -5.61 10.80 31.17
C PHE A 2 -5.09 9.58 30.38
N ILE A 3 -4.37 9.81 29.28
CA ILE A 3 -3.83 8.71 28.44
C ILE A 3 -2.80 7.89 29.21
N SER A 4 -1.88 8.57 29.91
CA SER A 4 -0.84 7.90 30.69
C SER A 4 -1.39 7.19 31.90
N ASP A 5 -2.33 7.80 32.63
CA ASP A 5 -2.95 7.18 33.81
C ASP A 5 -3.70 5.90 33.40
N PHE A 6 -4.42 5.92 32.27
CA PHE A 6 -5.10 4.75 31.73
C PHE A 6 -4.12 3.67 31.27
N ALA A 7 -3.07 4.04 30.54
CA ALA A 7 -2.05 3.11 30.04
C ALA A 7 -1.27 2.44 31.18
N ILE A 8 -0.99 3.17 32.26
CA ILE A 8 -0.31 2.65 33.47
C ILE A 8 -1.24 1.74 34.27
N GLN A 9 -2.52 2.14 34.45
CA GLN A 9 -3.47 1.37 35.26
C GLN A 9 -3.94 0.08 34.55
N ARG A 10 -3.91 0.03 33.22
CA ARG A 10 -4.33 -1.12 32.41
C ARG A 10 -3.23 -1.54 31.41
N PRO A 11 -2.09 -2.04 31.90
CA PRO A 11 -0.93 -2.33 31.06
C PRO A 11 -1.20 -3.42 30.01
N ILE A 12 -2.10 -4.37 30.33
CA ILE A 12 -2.49 -5.45 29.41
C ILE A 12 -3.05 -4.86 28.11
N VAL A 13 -3.93 -3.85 28.18
CA VAL A 13 -4.54 -3.23 26.99
C VAL A 13 -3.48 -2.62 26.09
N THR A 14 -2.51 -1.92 26.68
CA THR A 14 -1.39 -1.31 25.94
C THR A 14 -0.54 -2.36 25.24
N ILE A 15 -0.21 -3.45 25.94
CA ILE A 15 0.59 -4.54 25.38
C ILE A 15 -0.15 -5.22 24.23
N THR A 16 -1.42 -5.55 24.40
CA THR A 16 -2.20 -6.21 23.33
C THR A 16 -2.35 -5.31 22.12
N ALA A 17 -2.58 -4.00 22.31
CA ALA A 17 -2.66 -3.04 21.22
C ALA A 17 -1.33 -2.93 20.46
N MET A 18 -0.20 -2.89 21.16
CA MET A 18 1.14 -2.88 20.54
C MET A 18 1.41 -4.16 19.76
N VAL A 19 1.11 -5.33 20.34
CA VAL A 19 1.29 -6.62 19.67
C VAL A 19 0.40 -6.72 18.42
N ALA A 20 -0.85 -6.27 18.51
CA ALA A 20 -1.75 -6.23 17.37
C ALA A 20 -1.18 -5.34 16.25
N LEU A 21 -0.70 -4.13 16.59
CA LEU A 21 -0.10 -3.21 15.63
C LEU A 21 1.11 -3.84 14.91
N VAL A 22 1.99 -4.50 15.66
CA VAL A 22 3.16 -5.18 15.08
C VAL A 22 2.72 -6.35 14.18
N ALA A 23 1.77 -7.16 14.62
CA ALA A 23 1.27 -8.29 13.83
C ALA A 23 0.62 -7.84 12.52
N PHE A 24 -0.23 -6.82 12.57
CA PHE A 24 -0.81 -6.23 11.36
C PHE A 24 0.24 -5.57 10.47
N GLY A 25 1.26 -4.92 11.05
CA GLY A 25 2.37 -4.34 10.29
C GLY A 25 3.18 -5.39 9.53
N ILE A 26 3.47 -6.53 10.17
CA ILE A 26 4.16 -7.66 9.52
C ILE A 26 3.29 -8.25 8.42
N ALA A 27 2.00 -8.47 8.68
CA ALA A 27 1.08 -8.97 7.68
C ALA A 27 0.99 -8.03 6.47
N ALA A 28 0.91 -6.72 6.70
CA ALA A 28 0.88 -5.72 5.64
C ALA A 28 2.18 -5.70 4.83
N LEU A 29 3.34 -5.81 5.49
CA LEU A 29 4.65 -5.85 4.82
C LEU A 29 4.79 -7.06 3.89
N ILE A 30 4.32 -8.24 4.33
CA ILE A 30 4.40 -9.47 3.54
C ILE A 30 3.46 -9.42 2.34
N ASN A 31 2.30 -8.77 2.47
CA ASN A 31 1.30 -8.66 1.41
C ASN A 31 1.42 -7.36 0.60
N LEU A 32 2.51 -6.60 0.77
CA LEU A 32 2.69 -5.37 0.03
C LEU A 32 3.03 -5.69 -1.43
N GLU A 33 2.20 -5.24 -2.36
CA GLU A 33 2.47 -5.38 -3.79
C GLU A 33 3.75 -4.63 -4.15
N THR A 34 4.62 -5.26 -4.93
CA THR A 34 5.86 -4.65 -5.40
C THR A 34 5.95 -4.76 -6.91
N ASP A 35 5.97 -3.61 -7.58
CA ASP A 35 6.24 -3.51 -9.01
C ASP A 35 7.64 -2.93 -9.23
N GLU A 36 8.39 -3.50 -10.18
CA GLU A 36 9.71 -2.96 -10.57
C GLU A 36 9.59 -1.58 -11.24
N PHE A 37 8.49 -1.36 -11.94
CA PHE A 37 8.18 -0.10 -12.60
C PHE A 37 6.85 0.42 -12.08
N PRO A 38 6.73 1.74 -11.82
CA PRO A 38 5.45 2.31 -11.46
C PRO A 38 4.46 2.11 -12.61
N ASP A 39 3.18 1.92 -12.27
CA ASP A 39 2.11 1.95 -13.26
C ASP A 39 2.03 3.35 -13.86
N ILE A 40 2.66 3.51 -15.02
CA ILE A 40 2.65 4.73 -15.81
C ILE A 40 1.86 4.47 -17.08
N GLN A 41 0.75 5.19 -17.24
CA GLN A 41 0.03 5.23 -18.50
C GLN A 41 0.84 6.04 -19.52
N GLN A 42 1.76 5.37 -20.21
CA GLN A 42 2.54 6.02 -21.27
C GLN A 42 1.58 6.45 -22.40
N PRO A 43 1.54 7.74 -22.76
CA PRO A 43 0.70 8.21 -23.85
C PRO A 43 1.29 7.74 -25.17
N ILE A 44 0.74 6.66 -25.75
CA ILE A 44 1.12 6.18 -27.07
C ILE A 44 0.23 6.86 -28.11
N ILE A 45 0.83 7.67 -28.97
CA ILE A 45 0.15 8.27 -30.12
C ILE A 45 0.51 7.44 -31.36
N GLY A 46 -0.44 6.62 -31.82
CA GLY A 46 -0.32 5.87 -33.07
C GLY A 46 -0.99 6.61 -34.21
N VAL A 47 -0.22 7.03 -35.22
CA VAL A 47 -0.77 7.57 -36.48
C VAL A 47 -0.80 6.44 -37.49
N SER A 48 -2.00 6.02 -37.88
CA SER A 48 -2.22 5.11 -39.01
C SER A 48 -2.76 5.89 -40.19
N ILE A 49 -2.11 5.75 -41.34
CA ILE A 49 -2.58 6.34 -42.60
C ILE A 49 -2.92 5.17 -43.51
N LEU A 50 -4.20 5.04 -43.85
CA LEU A 50 -4.62 4.12 -44.90
C LEU A 50 -4.25 4.78 -46.25
N TYR A 51 -3.46 4.10 -47.08
CA TYR A 51 -3.19 4.51 -48.45
C TYR A 51 -4.10 3.71 -49.41
N PRO A 52 -5.27 4.24 -49.78
CA PRO A 52 -6.15 3.57 -50.74
C PRO A 52 -5.48 3.60 -52.13
N GLY A 53 -5.08 2.42 -52.63
CA GLY A 53 -4.43 2.26 -53.94
C GLY A 53 -3.10 1.51 -53.93
N ALA A 54 -2.61 1.05 -52.77
CA ALA A 54 -1.52 0.06 -52.72
C ALA A 54 -2.08 -1.34 -53.03
N SER A 55 -2.13 -1.68 -54.31
CA SER A 55 -2.35 -3.04 -54.83
C SER A 55 -1.25 -3.38 -55.82
#